data_AF-A0A1Q2MI35-F1
#
_entry.id   AF-A0A1Q2MI35-F1
#
_cell.length_a   1.000
_cell.length_b   1.000
_cell.length_c   1.000
_cell.angle_alpha   90.00
_cell.angle_beta   90.00
_cell.angle_gamma   90.00
#
_symmetry.space_group_name_H-M   'P 1'
#
loop_
_entity.id
_entity.type
_entity.pdbx_description
1 polymer ?
#
loop_
_entity_poly.entity_id
_entity_poly.type
_entity_poly.pdbx_seq_one_letter_code
_entity_poly.pdbx_strand_id
1 'polypeptide(L)' 'MYADDFQKRHLEEGERVRREIYRNMSAEQKIRILEDMYWTARQMKTNWLKQQHPDWTDEEIEKEVREIFLCGRA' A
#
# COMPACT_ATOMS: atom_id res chain seq x y z
N MET A 1 28.25 11.18 15.26
CA MET A 1 27.28 12.27 15.03
C MET A 1 27.25 12.75 13.56
N TYR A 2 27.72 11.98 12.57
CA TYR A 2 27.75 12.40 11.14
C TYR A 2 26.98 11.48 10.17
N ALA A 3 26.56 10.28 10.61
CA ALA A 3 25.83 9.34 9.76
C ALA A 3 24.37 9.78 9.56
N ASP A 4 23.74 10.31 10.61
CA ASP A 4 22.35 10.75 10.60
C ASP A 4 22.11 11.93 9.65
N ASP A 5 23.01 12.90 9.60
CA ASP A 5 22.88 14.08 8.72
C ASP A 5 23.06 13.74 7.24
N PHE A 6 23.85 12.72 6.94
CA PHE A 6 23.98 12.21 5.57
C PHE A 6 22.71 11.46 5.17
N GLN A 7 22.26 10.52 6.01
CA GLN A 7 21.06 9.73 5.76
C GLN A 7 19.81 10.61 5.66
N LYS A 8 19.69 11.62 6.52
CA LYS A 8 18.60 12.60 6.49
C LYS A 8 18.54 13.37 5.18
N ARG A 9 19.67 13.90 4.71
CA ARG A 9 19.73 14.61 3.42
C ARG A 9 19.32 13.73 2.24
N HIS A 10 19.69 12.45 2.25
CA HIS A 10 19.26 11.51 1.20
C HIS A 10 17.77 11.21 1.23
N LEU A 11 17.17 11.09 2.42
CA LEU A 11 15.74 10.94 2.56
C LEU A 11 15.00 12.20 2.08
N GLU A 12 15.48 13.39 2.44
CA GLU A 12 14.92 14.67 1.99
C GLU A 12 14.99 14.83 0.48
N GLU A 13 16.11 14.43 -0.13
CA GLU A 13 16.28 14.47 -1.59
C GLU A 13 15.39 13.44 -2.30
N GLY A 14 15.27 12.23 -1.75
CA GLY A 14 14.32 11.23 -2.25
C GLY A 14 12.87 11.71 -2.19
N GLU A 15 12.49 12.38 -1.10
CA GLU A 15 11.17 13.01 -0.92
C GLU A 15 10.93 14.15 -1.93
N ARG A 16 11.97 14.93 -2.26
CA ARG A 16 11.89 15.98 -3.27
C ARG A 16 11.63 15.37 -4.66
N VAL A 17 12.45 14.42 -5.07
CA VAL A 17 12.33 13.73 -6.37
C VAL A 17 10.98 13.04 -6.49
N ARG A 18 10.52 12.34 -5.45
CA ARG A 18 9.22 11.67 -5.46
C ARG A 18 8.06 12.65 -5.65
N ARG A 19 8.11 13.83 -5.02
CA ARG A 19 7.10 14.89 -5.22
C ARG A 19 7.12 15.43 -6.65
N GLU A 20 8.28 15.62 -7.24
CA GLU A 20 8.40 16.08 -8.64
C GLU A 20 7.82 15.04 -9.61
N ILE A 21 8.09 13.76 -9.39
CA ILE A 21 7.49 12.66 -10.16
C ILE A 21 5.96 12.72 -10.09
N TYR A 22 5.37 12.79 -8.89
CA TYR A 22 3.91 12.84 -8.75
C TYR A 22 3.29 14.14 -9.30
N ARG A 23 4.01 15.26 -9.29
CA ARG A 23 3.55 16.51 -9.91
C ARG A 23 3.48 16.40 -11.42
N ASN A 24 4.42 15.69 -12.03
CA ASN A 24 4.51 15.53 -13.49
C ASN A 24 3.65 14.39 -14.04
N MET A 25 3.06 13.56 -13.18
CA MET A 25 2.10 12.53 -13.61
C MET A 25 0.77 13.14 -14.05
N SER A 26 0.23 12.61 -15.15
CA SER A 26 -1.16 12.84 -15.54
C SER A 26 -2.13 12.25 -14.50
N ALA A 27 -3.39 12.70 -14.53
CA ALA A 27 -4.44 12.13 -13.68
C ALA A 27 -4.61 10.62 -13.92
N GLU A 28 -4.55 10.18 -15.17
CA GLU A 28 -4.67 8.77 -15.54
C GLU A 28 -3.54 7.92 -14.94
N GLN A 29 -2.29 8.40 -15.00
CA GLN A 29 -1.15 7.70 -14.42
C GLN A 29 -1.29 7.54 -12.90
N LYS A 30 -1.81 8.57 -12.22
CA LYS A 30 -2.09 8.51 -10.78
C LYS A 30 -3.16 7.47 -10.45
N ILE A 31 -4.24 7.45 -11.23
CA ILE A 31 -5.32 6.47 -11.05
C ILE A 31 -4.78 5.04 -11.22
N ARG A 32 -3.96 4.81 -12.26
CA ARG A 32 -3.37 3.49 -12.50
C ARG A 32 -2.52 3.00 -11.32
N ILE A 33 -1.69 3.87 -10.75
CA ILE A 33 -0.90 3.55 -9.55
C ILE A 33 -1.81 3.26 -8.35
N LEU A 34 -2.85 4.06 -8.14
CA LEU A 34 -3.80 3.84 -7.05
C LEU A 34 -4.54 2.50 -7.19
N GLU A 35 -4.91 2.12 -8.40
CA GLU A 35 -5.53 0.83 -8.71
C GLU A 35 -4.58 -0.33 -8.41
N ASP A 36 -3.34 -0.27 -8.87
CA ASP A 36 -2.32 -1.29 -8.59
C ASP A 36 -2.07 -1.43 -7.08
N MET A 37 -1.98 -0.30 -6.37
CA MET A 37 -1.83 -0.28 -4.92
C MET A 37 -3.03 -0.90 -4.20
N TYR A 38 -4.26 -0.59 -4.65
CA TYR A 38 -5.48 -1.15 -4.10
C TYR A 38 -5.51 -2.68 -4.22
N TRP A 39 -5.25 -3.22 -5.41
CA TRP A 39 -5.25 -4.66 -5.63
C TRP A 39 -4.12 -5.38 -4.88
N THR A 40 -2.93 -4.79 -4.86
CA THR A 40 -1.78 -5.33 -4.12
C THR A 40 -2.11 -5.40 -2.62
N ALA A 41 -2.68 -4.34 -2.04
CA ALA A 41 -3.06 -4.32 -0.63
C ALA A 41 -4.12 -5.37 -0.31
N ARG A 42 -5.12 -5.56 -1.20
CA ARG A 42 -6.13 -6.62 -1.02
C ARG A 42 -5.51 -8.00 -1.03
N GLN A 43 -4.62 -8.30 -1.98
CA GLN A 43 -3.91 -9.58 -2.04
C GLN A 43 -3.08 -9.84 -0.78
N MET A 44 -2.36 -8.84 -0.29
CA MET A 44 -1.60 -8.94 0.96
C MET A 44 -2.53 -9.27 2.14
N LYS A 45 -3.67 -8.60 2.25
CA LYS A 45 -4.65 -8.87 3.32
C LYS A 45 -5.30 -10.23 3.19
N THR A 46 -5.66 -10.69 1.98
CA THR A 46 -6.14 -12.05 1.72
C THR A 46 -5.14 -13.08 2.22
N ASN A 47 -3.86 -12.96 1.83
CA ASN A 47 -2.84 -13.92 2.23
C ASN A 47 -2.58 -13.91 3.74
N TRP A 48 -2.60 -12.73 4.36
CA TRP A 48 -2.49 -12.60 5.80
C TRP A 48 -3.66 -13.29 6.52
N LEU A 49 -4.92 -13.08 6.08
CA LEU A 49 -6.09 -13.74 6.65
C LEU A 49 -6.04 -15.26 6.49
N LYS A 50 -5.62 -15.78 5.32
CA LYS A 50 -5.45 -17.23 5.12
C LYS A 50 -4.43 -17.84 6.09
N GLN A 51 -3.40 -17.09 6.47
CA GLN A 51 -2.43 -17.53 7.47
C GLN A 51 -2.99 -17.50 8.90
N GLN A 52 -3.84 -16.51 9.23
CA GLN A 52 -4.43 -16.38 10.57
C GLN A 52 -5.62 -17.33 10.79
N HIS A 53 -6.36 -17.64 9.72
CA HIS A 53 -7.58 -18.43 9.74
C HIS A 53 -7.51 -19.56 8.70
N PRO A 54 -6.71 -20.61 8.96
CA PRO A 54 -6.55 -21.73 8.02
C PRO A 54 -7.81 -22.60 7.88
N ASP A 55 -8.77 -22.45 8.78
CA ASP A 55 -10.05 -23.14 8.81
C ASP A 55 -11.15 -22.43 8.01
N TRP A 56 -10.95 -21.17 7.62
CA TRP A 56 -11.93 -20.41 6.87
C TRP A 56 -11.98 -20.81 5.40
N THR A 57 -13.17 -20.75 4.82
CA THR A 57 -13.33 -20.93 3.38
C THR A 57 -12.86 -19.69 2.62
N ASP A 58 -12.61 -19.84 1.31
CA ASP A 58 -12.22 -18.72 0.47
C ASP A 58 -13.30 -17.61 0.45
N GLU A 59 -14.58 -17.97 0.53
CA GLU A 59 -15.69 -17.01 0.61
C GLU A 59 -15.70 -16.21 1.92
N GLU A 60 -15.37 -16.85 3.05
CA GLU A 60 -15.25 -16.18 4.35
C GLU A 60 -14.09 -15.19 4.36
N ILE A 61 -12.95 -15.59 3.76
CA ILE A 61 -11.80 -14.71 3.57
C ILE A 61 -12.16 -13.53 2.67
N GLU A 62 -12.82 -13.75 1.53
CA GLU A 62 -13.20 -12.67 0.62
C GLU A 62 -14.15 -11.67 1.29
N LYS A 63 -15.13 -12.18 2.04
CA LYS A 63 -16.06 -11.36 2.81
C LYS A 63 -15.32 -10.48 3.81
N GLU A 64 -14.39 -11.04 4.58
CA GLU A 64 -13.65 -10.26 5.57
C GLU A 64 -12.72 -9.23 4.92
N VAL A 65 -12.01 -9.59 3.83
CA VAL A 65 -11.22 -8.63 3.04
C VAL A 65 -12.09 -7.48 2.55
N ARG A 66 -13.31 -7.78 2.08
CA ARG A 66 -14.26 -6.76 1.66
C ARG A 66 -14.66 -5.85 2.83
N GLU A 67 -14.97 -6.40 4.00
CA GLU A 67 -15.32 -5.62 5.19
C GLU A 67 -14.17 -4.72 5.68
N ILE A 68 -12.93 -5.21 5.68
CA ILE A 68 -11.74 -4.44 6.03
C ILE A 68 -11.61 -3.19 5.14
N PHE A 69 -11.74 -3.35 3.82
CA PHE A 69 -11.57 -2.25 2.87
C PHE A 69 -12.80 -1.33 2.74
N LEU A 70 -13.99 -1.78 3.15
CA LEU A 70 -15.21 -0.96 3.18
C LEU A 70 -15.38 -0.18 4.48
N CYS A 71 -15.11 -0.82 5.62
CA CYS A 71 -15.43 -0.29 6.95
C CYS A 71 -14.19 0.12 7.76
N GLY A 72 -12.98 -0.10 7.25
CA GLY A 72 -11.74 0.29 7.93
C GLY A 72 -11.47 -0.48 9.23
N ARG A 73 -12.02 -1.69 9.39
CA ARG A 73 -11.63 -2.58 10.50
C ARG A 73 -10.18 -3.02 10.26
N ALA A 74 -9.34 -2.78 11.25
CA ALA A 74 -7.90 -3.11 11.23
C ALA A 74 -7.62 -4.34 12.07
#